data_AF-A0A399S671-F1
#
_entry.id   AF-A0A399S671-F1
#
_cell.length_a   1.000
_cell.length_b   1.000
_cell.length_c   1.000
_cell.angle_alpha   90.00
_cell.angle_beta   90.00
_cell.angle_gamma   90.00
#
_symmetry.space_group_name_H-M   'P 1'
#
loop_
_entity.id
_entity.type
_entity.pdbx_description
1 polymer ?
#
loop_
_entity_poly.entity_id
_entity_poly.type
_entity_poly.pdbx_seq_one_letter_code
_entity_poly.pdbx_strand_id
1 'polypeptide(L)'
;MDNTQKRIMADENHVQHMFLHVESTDVVCILNIAGHPYRLRELIFMMIENGCQIVQTTAEQFNTFSFDKETVEVHDFLTSIIKAKFL
;
A
#
# COMPACT_ATOMS: atom_id res chain seq x y z
N MET A 1 -12.16 -17.08 13.86
CA MET A 1 -11.83 -15.63 13.83
C MET A 1 -11.60 -15.18 15.26
N ASP A 2 -10.41 -14.68 15.55
CA ASP A 2 -10.05 -14.13 16.85
C ASP A 2 -10.91 -12.89 17.18
N ASN A 3 -11.37 -12.77 18.43
CA ASN A 3 -12.20 -11.66 18.89
C ASN A 3 -11.46 -10.31 18.82
N THR A 4 -10.14 -10.32 18.84
CA THR A 4 -9.28 -9.15 18.66
C THR A 4 -9.39 -8.57 17.24
N GLN A 5 -9.36 -9.44 16.23
CA GLN A 5 -9.48 -9.02 14.82
C GLN A 5 -10.85 -8.39 14.53
N LYS A 6 -11.92 -8.95 15.12
CA LYS A 6 -13.28 -8.37 15.00
C LYS A 6 -13.38 -6.96 15.59
N ARG A 7 -12.68 -6.68 16.70
CA ARG A 7 -12.66 -5.35 17.32
C ARG A 7 -11.91 -4.33 16.47
N ILE A 8 -10.76 -4.71 15.92
CA ILE A 8 -9.98 -3.85 14.99
C ILE A 8 -10.78 -3.56 13.71
N MET A 9 -11.53 -4.55 13.21
CA MET A 9 -12.38 -4.41 12.04
C MET A 9 -13.62 -3.52 12.28
N ALA A 10 -14.03 -3.32 13.52
CA ALA A 10 -15.20 -2.52 13.90
C ALA A 10 -14.82 -1.09 14.34
N ASP A 11 -13.53 -0.78 14.45
CA ASP A 11 -13.04 0.55 14.82
C ASP A 11 -12.70 1.35 13.56
N GLU A 12 -13.63 2.22 13.16
CA GLU A 12 -13.51 3.07 11.98
C GLU A 12 -12.31 4.03 12.05
N ASN A 13 -11.77 4.29 13.25
CA ASN A 13 -10.62 5.18 13.46
C ASN A 13 -9.28 4.44 13.43
N HIS A 14 -9.29 3.10 13.29
CA HIS A 14 -8.06 2.33 13.25
C HIS A 14 -7.31 2.54 11.92
N VAL A 15 -6.12 3.13 12.02
CA VAL A 15 -5.22 3.35 10.88
C VAL A 15 -4.05 2.37 10.95
N GLN A 16 -3.85 1.62 9.88
CA GLN A 16 -2.68 0.77 9.69
C GLN A 16 -1.76 1.40 8.65
N HIS A 17 -0.45 1.33 8.90
CA HIS A 17 0.58 1.76 7.98
C HIS A 17 1.28 0.54 7.37
N MET A 18 1.57 0.58 6.06
CA MET A 18 2.32 -0.46 5.36
C MET A 18 3.22 0.14 4.29
N PHE A 19 4.36 -0.51 4.07
CA PHE A 19 5.20 -0.27 2.92
C PHE A 19 5.07 -1.47 1.97
N LEU A 20 4.83 -1.22 0.70
CA LEU A 20 4.71 -2.27 -0.33
C LEU A 20 5.68 -2.02 -1.47
N HIS A 21 6.34 -3.08 -1.94
CA HIS A 21 7.03 -3.12 -3.21
C HIS A 21 6.09 -3.78 -4.22
N VAL A 22 5.81 -3.08 -5.31
CA VAL A 22 4.83 -3.47 -6.33
C VAL A 22 5.49 -3.46 -7.69
N GLU A 23 5.45 -4.60 -8.38
CA GLU A 23 6.04 -4.78 -9.70
C GLU A 23 4.95 -5.10 -10.72
N SER A 24 5.05 -4.48 -11.89
CA SER A 24 4.26 -4.79 -13.09
C SER A 24 5.20 -4.93 -14.28
N THR A 25 4.66 -5.10 -15.49
CA THR A 25 5.47 -5.27 -16.72
C THR A 25 6.37 -4.08 -17.04
N ASP A 26 5.91 -2.86 -16.75
CA ASP A 26 6.53 -1.63 -17.25
C ASP A 26 6.95 -0.66 -16.12
N VAL A 27 6.56 -0.96 -14.88
CA VAL A 27 6.83 -0.09 -13.74
C VAL A 27 7.07 -0.88 -12.46
N VAL A 28 8.04 -0.40 -11.69
CA VAL A 28 8.31 -0.81 -10.32
C VAL A 28 7.96 0.35 -9.38
N CYS A 29 7.12 0.08 -8.39
CA CYS A 29 6.65 1.06 -7.42
C CYS A 29 7.03 0.65 -6.01
N ILE A 30 7.45 1.62 -5.19
CA ILE A 30 7.43 1.46 -3.73
C ILE A 30 6.39 2.40 -3.14
N LEU A 31 5.51 1.84 -2.32
CA LEU A 31 4.34 2.51 -1.75
C LEU A 31 4.53 2.67 -0.25
N ASN A 32 4.14 3.82 0.28
CA ASN A 32 3.85 4.03 1.70
C ASN A 32 2.36 4.33 1.81
N ILE A 33 1.60 3.38 2.36
CA ILE A 33 0.15 3.48 2.47
C ILE A 33 -0.30 3.49 3.93
N ALA A 34 -1.29 4.32 4.21
CA ALA A 34 -1.93 4.44 5.52
C ALA A 34 -3.44 4.46 5.34
N GLY A 35 -4.17 3.62 6.07
CA GLY A 35 -5.62 3.58 5.97
C GLY A 35 -6.27 2.51 6.81
N HIS A 36 -7.59 2.40 6.68
CA HIS A 36 -8.34 1.36 7.37
C HIS A 36 -7.94 -0.05 6.84
N PRO A 37 -7.78 -1.08 7.67
CA PRO A 37 -7.35 -2.41 7.24
C PRO A 37 -8.21 -3.07 6.15
N TYR A 38 -9.49 -2.71 6.04
CA TYR A 38 -10.34 -3.17 4.92
C TYR A 38 -9.95 -2.51 3.60
N ARG A 39 -9.70 -1.19 3.60
CA ARG A 39 -9.31 -0.44 2.41
C ARG A 39 -7.93 -0.86 1.92
N LEU A 40 -7.00 -1.11 2.84
CA LEU A 40 -5.68 -1.62 2.48
C LEU A 40 -5.76 -3.01 1.83
N ARG A 41 -6.62 -3.89 2.34
CA ARG A 41 -6.84 -5.22 1.73
C ARG A 41 -7.51 -5.14 0.36
N GLU A 42 -8.52 -4.27 0.22
CA GLU A 42 -9.18 -4.00 -1.06
C GLU A 42 -8.19 -3.47 -2.10
N LEU A 43 -7.33 -2.52 -1.73
CA LEU A 43 -6.27 -1.99 -2.59
C LEU A 43 -5.31 -3.08 -3.06
N ILE A 44 -4.79 -3.88 -2.14
CA ILE A 44 -3.86 -4.98 -2.46
C ILE A 44 -4.54 -5.99 -3.39
N PHE A 45 -5.79 -6.35 -3.10
CA PHE A 45 -6.55 -7.27 -3.95
C PHE A 45 -6.71 -6.72 -5.37
N MET A 46 -7.10 -5.45 -5.52
CA MET A 46 -7.22 -4.81 -6.84
C MET A 46 -5.89 -4.76 -7.60
N MET A 47 -4.77 -4.48 -6.92
CA MET A 47 -3.45 -4.49 -7.54
C MET A 47 -3.07 -5.89 -8.06
N ILE A 48 -3.36 -6.95 -7.30
CA ILE A 48 -3.14 -8.34 -7.73
C ILE A 48 -4.02 -8.69 -8.93
N GLU A 49 -5.31 -8.35 -8.89
CA GLU A 49 -6.25 -8.59 -10.00
C GLU A 49 -5.84 -7.85 -11.28
N ASN A 50 -5.16 -6.71 -11.15
CA ASN A 50 -4.59 -5.95 -12.27
C ASN A 50 -3.22 -6.48 -12.74
N GLY A 51 -2.75 -7.61 -12.21
CA GLY A 51 -1.53 -8.29 -12.65
C GLY A 51 -0.25 -7.83 -11.96
N CYS A 52 -0.33 -7.06 -10.87
CA CYS A 52 0.84 -6.65 -10.12
C CYS A 52 1.32 -7.76 -9.17
N GLN A 53 2.63 -7.90 -9.04
CA GLN A 53 3.27 -8.65 -7.97
C GLN A 53 3.51 -7.71 -6.78
N ILE A 54 3.20 -8.16 -5.57
CA ILE A 54 3.24 -7.32 -4.38
C ILE A 54 3.99 -8.04 -3.27
N VAL A 55 4.95 -7.36 -2.67
CA VAL A 55 5.66 -7.82 -1.47
C VAL A 55 5.67 -6.73 -0.41
N GLN A 56 5.53 -7.11 0.85
CA GLN A 56 5.68 -6.16 1.96
C GLN A 56 7.16 -5.77 2.10
N THR A 57 7.43 -4.48 2.26
CA THR A 57 8.78 -3.91 2.35
C THR A 57 8.92 -3.03 3.61
N THR A 58 9.99 -2.25 3.70
CA THR A 58 10.33 -1.44 4.87
C THR A 58 10.41 0.05 4.54
N ALA A 59 10.36 0.88 5.59
CA ALA A 59 10.58 2.32 5.46
C ALA A 59 11.96 2.67 4.88
N GLU A 60 12.99 1.88 5.19
CA GLU A 60 14.34 2.07 4.67
C GLU A 60 14.39 1.87 3.15
N GLN A 61 13.79 0.79 2.66
CA GLN A 61 13.68 0.53 1.23
C GLN A 61 12.87 1.65 0.55
N PHE A 62 11.76 2.10 1.16
CA PHE A 62 10.98 3.24 0.64
C PHE A 62 11.79 4.54 0.52
N ASN A 63 12.62 4.83 1.52
CA ASN A 63 13.43 6.06 1.55
C ASN A 63 14.61 6.04 0.60
N THR A 64 15.17 4.86 0.32
CA THR A 64 16.37 4.68 -0.51
C THR A 64 16.06 4.28 -1.95
N PHE A 65 14.80 3.95 -2.26
CA PHE A 65 14.37 3.61 -3.61
C PHE A 65 14.64 4.74 -4.60
N SER A 66 15.27 4.40 -5.72
CA SER A 66 15.46 5.30 -6.86
C SER A 66 14.19 5.31 -7.70
N PHE A 67 13.63 6.48 -7.95
CA PHE A 67 12.37 6.66 -8.68
C PHE A 67 12.49 7.80 -9.69
N ASP A 68 11.67 7.72 -10.74
CA ASP A 68 11.54 8.78 -11.74
C ASP A 68 10.45 9.77 -11.35
N LYS A 69 9.39 9.27 -10.69
CA LYS A 69 8.23 10.09 -10.29
C LYS A 69 7.74 9.71 -8.90
N GLU A 70 7.35 10.73 -8.14
CA GLU A 70 6.62 10.58 -6.88
C GLU A 70 5.23 11.20 -7.01
N THR A 71 4.23 10.59 -6.37
CA THR A 71 2.86 11.11 -6.32
C THR A 71 2.23 10.79 -4.97
N VAL A 72 1.35 11.69 -4.51
CA VAL A 72 0.57 11.52 -3.28
C VAL A 72 -0.90 11.48 -3.64
N GLU A 73 -1.59 10.46 -3.15
CA GLU A 73 -3.03 10.26 -3.33
C GLU A 73 -3.72 10.21 -1.97
N VAL A 74 -4.82 10.96 -1.82
CA VAL A 74 -5.60 11.04 -0.58
C VAL A 74 -7.06 10.76 -0.90
N HIS A 75 -7.60 9.73 -0.28
CA HIS A 75 -9.00 9.33 -0.32
C HIS A 75 -9.54 9.22 1.11
N ASP A 76 -10.87 9.22 1.28
CA ASP A 76 -11.54 9.39 2.58
C ASP A 76 -11.09 8.44 3.70
N PHE A 77 -10.39 7.34 3.40
CA PHE A 77 -9.87 6.38 4.38
C PHE A 77 -8.54 5.73 3.96
N LEU A 78 -7.84 6.33 3.00
CA LEU A 78 -6.60 5.81 2.43
C LEU A 78 -5.73 6.96 1.95
N THR A 79 -4.51 7.04 2.47
CA THR A 79 -3.45 7.90 1.96
C THR A 79 -2.34 7.03 1.39
N SER A 80 -1.86 7.37 0.21
CA SER A 80 -0.80 6.64 -0.49
C SER A 80 0.27 7.62 -0.97
N ILE A 81 1.53 7.35 -0.65
CA ILE A 81 2.70 7.96 -1.30
C ILE A 81 3.31 6.90 -2.21
N ILE A 82 3.42 7.23 -3.50
CA ILE A 82 3.80 6.32 -4.57
C ILE A 82 5.09 6.84 -5.21
N LYS A 83 6.16 6.05 -5.12
CA LYS A 83 7.41 6.30 -5.85
C LYS A 83 7.51 5.28 -6.97
N ALA A 84 7.51 5.73 -8.22
CA ALA A 84 7.48 4.91 -9.42
C ALA A 84 8.78 5.04 -10.22
N LYS A 85 9.28 3.90 -10.69
CA LYS A 85 10.41 3.78 -11.61
C LYS A 85 9.96 3.01 -12.85
N PHE A 86 10.10 3.62 -14.02
CA PHE A 86 9.73 3.01 -15.30
C PHE A 86 10.89 2.16 -15.82
N LEU A 87 10.56 1.02 -16.45
CA LEU A 87 11.55 0.06 -16.98
C LEU A 87 11.95 0.37 -18.43
#